data_AF-A0AB73AMN4-F1
#
_entry.id   AF-A0AB73AMN4-F1
#
_cell.length_a   1.000
_cell.length_b   1.000
_cell.length_c   1.000
_cell.angle_alpha   90.00
_cell.angle_beta   90.00
_cell.angle_gamma   90.00
#
_symmetry.space_group_name_H-M   'P 1'
#
loop_
_entity.id
_entity.type
_entity.pdbx_description
1 polymer ?
#
loop_
_entity_poly.entity_id
_entity_poly.type
_entity_poly.pdbx_seq_one_letter_code
_entity_poly.pdbx_strand_id
1 'polypeptide(L)'
;MGRKEEYKLQNEQFMQTLRTEADVHELPCGILYKVLEEGTGAATPRSNSVVSVHYKGTLINGREFDNSWKRNCPEAFRLNEVIEGWQIALQKMRVGDHWIVYIPYNMGYGTRTSGPIPAFSTLIFEVQLLGIA
;
A
#
# COMPACT_ATOMS: atom_id res chain seq x y z
N MET A 1 4.84 -22.90 -18.06
CA MET A 1 3.94 -21.78 -17.70
C MET A 1 4.53 -20.52 -18.33
N GLY A 2 3.74 -19.49 -18.67
CA GLY A 2 4.31 -18.27 -19.26
C GLY A 2 4.94 -17.40 -18.17
N ARG A 3 6.05 -16.69 -18.46
CA ARG A 3 6.72 -15.79 -17.48
C ARG A 3 5.76 -14.82 -16.78
N LYS A 4 4.74 -14.33 -17.50
CA LYS A 4 3.70 -13.43 -16.96
C LYS A 4 2.77 -14.15 -15.97
N GLU A 5 2.41 -15.39 -16.26
CA GLU A 5 1.55 -16.20 -15.40
C GLU A 5 2.30 -16.67 -14.15
N GLU A 6 3.58 -17.05 -14.29
CA GLU A 6 4.46 -17.34 -13.16
C GLU A 6 4.60 -16.13 -12.23
N TYR A 7 4.82 -14.94 -12.79
CA TYR A 7 4.88 -13.70 -12.02
C TYR A 7 3.58 -13.41 -11.29
N LYS A 8 2.43 -13.54 -11.96
CA LYS A 8 1.11 -13.37 -11.33
C LYS A 8 0.93 -14.35 -10.18
N LEU A 9 1.22 -15.64 -10.39
CA LEU A 9 1.08 -16.67 -9.37
C LEU A 9 1.99 -16.41 -8.17
N GLN A 10 3.23 -15.97 -8.38
CA GLN A 10 4.14 -15.58 -7.30
C GLN A 10 3.56 -14.44 -6.44
N ASN A 11 2.96 -13.43 -7.06
CA ASN A 11 2.34 -12.31 -6.35
C ASN A 11 1.09 -12.74 -5.57
N GLU A 12 0.28 -13.64 -6.13
CA GLU A 12 -0.89 -14.19 -5.45
C GLU A 12 -0.50 -15.08 -4.26
N GLN A 13 0.49 -15.96 -4.45
CA GLN A 13 1.03 -16.82 -3.39
C GLN A 13 1.64 -15.99 -2.26
N PHE A 14 2.37 -14.93 -2.59
CA PHE A 14 2.92 -14.01 -1.59
C PHE A 14 1.82 -13.44 -0.68
N MET A 15 0.70 -12.99 -1.25
CA MET A 15 -0.45 -12.51 -0.46
C MET A 15 -1.09 -13.63 0.37
N GLN A 16 -1.15 -14.86 -0.13
CA GLN A 16 -1.67 -15.99 0.65
C GLN A 16 -0.77 -16.35 1.84
N THR A 17 0.55 -16.29 1.67
CA THR A 17 1.50 -16.49 2.76
C THR A 17 1.34 -15.41 3.82
N LEU A 18 1.25 -14.14 3.43
CA LEU A 18 1.07 -13.03 4.38
C LEU A 18 -0.20 -13.19 5.23
N ARG A 19 -1.30 -13.73 4.69
CA ARG A 19 -2.53 -13.97 5.46
C ARG A 19 -2.36 -14.93 6.64
N THR A 20 -1.32 -15.76 6.64
CA THR A 20 -1.08 -16.72 7.72
C THR A 20 -0.13 -16.17 8.80
N GLU A 21 0.45 -14.98 8.58
CA GLU A 21 1.30 -14.31 9.55
C GLU A 21 0.46 -13.68 10.67
N ALA A 22 0.90 -13.85 11.92
CA ALA A 22 0.10 -13.50 13.10
C ALA A 22 -0.10 -11.99 13.31
N ASP A 23 0.80 -11.17 12.77
CA ASP A 23 0.82 -9.71 12.86
C ASP A 23 0.33 -9.02 11.58
N VAL A 24 -0.23 -9.80 10.66
CA VAL A 24 -0.87 -9.31 9.44
C VAL A 24 -2.38 -9.33 9.61
N HIS A 25 -3.01 -8.21 9.30
CA HIS A 25 -4.44 -7.98 9.38
C HIS A 25 -5.02 -7.80 7.97
N GLU A 26 -6.28 -8.23 7.77
CA GLU A 26 -6.97 -8.12 6.50
C GLU A 26 -7.98 -6.96 6.50
N LEU A 27 -7.98 -6.23 5.39
CA LEU A 27 -8.94 -5.19 5.04
C LEU A 27 -9.83 -5.65 3.89
N PRO A 28 -10.91 -4.92 3.57
CA PRO A 28 -11.74 -5.24 2.41
C PRO A 28 -10.91 -5.43 1.14
N CYS A 29 -11.43 -6.27 0.26
CA CYS A 29 -10.85 -6.52 -1.07
C CYS A 29 -9.45 -7.17 -1.07
N GLY A 30 -9.10 -7.85 0.02
CA GLY A 30 -7.87 -8.64 0.11
C GLY A 30 -6.61 -7.80 0.30
N ILE A 31 -6.77 -6.54 0.69
CA ILE A 31 -5.66 -5.69 1.15
C ILE A 31 -5.24 -6.20 2.52
N LEU A 32 -3.95 -6.31 2.75
CA LEU A 32 -3.41 -6.69 4.04
C LEU A 32 -2.60 -5.55 4.61
N TYR A 33 -2.44 -5.49 5.93
CA TYR A 33 -1.53 -4.55 6.56
C TYR A 33 -0.90 -5.12 7.82
N LYS A 34 0.22 -4.53 8.21
CA LYS A 34 0.92 -4.78 9.46
C LYS A 34 1.19 -3.45 10.13
N VAL A 35 0.89 -3.35 11.42
CA VAL A 35 1.14 -2.14 12.21
C VAL A 35 2.61 -2.12 12.64
N LEU A 36 3.33 -1.06 12.32
CA LEU A 36 4.68 -0.81 12.83
C LEU A 36 4.64 0.14 14.05
N GLU A 37 3.80 1.17 13.98
CA GLU A 37 3.56 2.12 15.06
C GLU A 37 2.10 2.56 15.06
N GLU A 38 1.51 2.65 16.25
CA GLU A 38 0.17 3.20 16.43
C GLU A 38 0.23 4.70 16.66
N GLY A 39 -0.51 5.44 15.84
CA GLY A 39 -0.70 6.87 15.96
C GLY A 39 -1.64 7.21 17.12
N THR A 40 -1.46 8.41 17.66
CA THR A 40 -2.28 8.96 18.74
C THR A 40 -3.39 9.90 18.25
N GLY A 41 -3.48 10.11 16.93
CA GLY A 41 -4.49 10.97 16.31
C GLY A 41 -5.91 10.43 16.48
N ALA A 42 -6.87 11.31 16.76
CA ALA A 42 -8.28 10.92 16.91
C ALA A 42 -9.03 10.78 15.58
N ALA A 43 -8.51 11.35 14.49
CA ALA A 43 -9.18 11.42 13.19
C ALA A 43 -8.61 10.40 12.19
N THR A 44 -9.50 9.85 11.37
CA THR A 44 -9.16 9.05 10.18
C THR A 44 -9.55 9.82 8.92
N PRO A 45 -8.82 9.67 7.79
CA PRO A 45 -9.16 10.30 6.52
C PRO A 45 -10.57 9.90 6.04
N ARG A 46 -11.24 10.81 5.33
CA ARG A 46 -12.43 10.51 4.52
C ARG A 46 -12.01 10.34 3.06
N SER A 47 -12.89 9.78 2.23
CA SER A 47 -12.61 9.56 0.80
C SER A 47 -12.22 10.83 0.03
N ASN A 48 -12.69 12.01 0.45
CA ASN A 48 -12.37 13.30 -0.16
C ASN A 48 -11.28 14.10 0.58
N SER A 49 -10.68 13.54 1.62
CA SER A 49 -9.61 14.20 2.37
C SER A 49 -8.35 14.36 1.53
N VAL A 50 -7.57 15.39 1.86
CA VAL A 50 -6.16 15.45 1.46
C VAL A 50 -5.34 14.88 2.60
N VAL A 51 -4.52 13.88 2.33
CA VAL A 51 -3.62 13.28 3.31
C VAL A 51 -2.19 13.74 3.05
N SER A 52 -1.41 13.90 4.12
CA SER A 52 0.05 14.05 4.04
C SER A 52 0.70 12.79 4.59
N VAL A 53 1.60 12.19 3.81
CA VAL A 53 2.23 10.92 4.17
C VAL A 53 3.71 10.93 3.86
N HIS A 54 4.46 10.16 4.64
CA HIS A 54 5.66 9.54 4.13
C HIS A 54 5.36 8.11 3.68
N TYR A 55 5.99 7.68 2.60
CA TYR A 55 5.88 6.33 2.08
C TYR A 55 7.11 5.85 1.29
N LYS A 56 7.20 4.53 1.16
CA LYS A 56 8.14 3.76 0.32
C LYS A 56 7.38 2.61 -0.32
N GLY A 57 7.36 2.58 -1.64
CA GLY A 57 6.76 1.53 -2.44
C GLY A 57 7.79 0.56 -3.00
N THR A 58 7.61 -0.74 -2.76
CA THR A 58 8.44 -1.82 -3.31
C THR A 58 7.59 -2.93 -3.94
N LEU A 59 8.19 -3.67 -4.87
CA LEU A 59 7.64 -4.93 -5.37
C LEU A 59 7.99 -6.08 -4.41
N ILE A 60 7.37 -7.26 -4.58
CA ILE A 60 7.63 -8.45 -3.76
C ILE A 60 9.09 -8.94 -3.79
N ASN A 61 9.85 -8.54 -4.81
CA ASN A 61 11.29 -8.84 -4.92
C ASN A 61 12.19 -7.80 -4.24
N GLY A 62 11.61 -6.84 -3.50
CA GLY A 62 12.34 -5.78 -2.80
C GLY A 62 12.74 -4.59 -3.68
N ARG A 63 12.47 -4.62 -4.99
CA ARG A 63 12.77 -3.48 -5.88
C ARG A 63 11.87 -2.29 -5.51
N GLU A 64 12.51 -1.21 -5.06
CA GLU A 64 11.86 0.08 -4.83
C GLU A 64 11.45 0.72 -6.16
N PHE A 65 10.23 1.26 -6.21
CA PHE A 65 9.74 2.04 -7.33
C PHE A 65 9.45 3.50 -6.99
N ASP A 66 9.24 3.81 -5.70
CA ASP A 66 8.98 5.17 -5.23
C ASP A 66 9.29 5.29 -3.72
N ASN A 67 9.83 6.42 -3.28
CA ASN A 67 10.24 6.64 -1.88
C ASN A 67 10.35 8.13 -1.53
N SER A 68 9.41 8.61 -0.72
CA SER A 68 9.36 10.00 -0.24
C SER A 68 10.45 10.35 0.77
N TRP A 69 10.90 9.38 1.60
CA TRP A 69 11.98 9.62 2.57
C TRP A 69 13.29 9.95 1.86
N LYS A 70 13.58 9.31 0.72
CA LYS A 70 14.75 9.65 -0.09
C LYS A 70 14.69 11.06 -0.68
N ARG A 71 13.49 11.62 -0.83
CA ARG A 71 13.27 13.00 -1.29
C ARG A 71 13.28 14.01 -0.14
N ASN A 72 13.34 13.56 1.13
CA ASN A 72 13.22 14.40 2.33
C ASN A 72 12.00 15.32 2.32
N CYS A 73 10.90 14.89 1.68
CA CYS A 73 9.68 15.67 1.56
C CYS A 73 8.47 14.74 1.65
N PRO A 74 7.56 14.92 2.62
CA PRO A 74 6.27 14.25 2.61
C PRO A 74 5.48 14.59 1.36
N GLU A 75 4.67 13.65 0.90
CA GLU A 75 3.80 13.87 -0.25
C GLU A 75 2.36 14.12 0.21
N ALA A 76 1.65 14.98 -0.52
CA ALA A 76 0.24 15.25 -0.28
C ALA A 76 -0.61 14.64 -1.41
N PHE A 77 -1.61 13.85 -1.04
CA PHE A 77 -2.51 13.19 -1.99
C PHE A 77 -3.97 13.50 -1.68
N ARG A 78 -4.77 13.75 -2.73
CA ARG A 78 -6.22 13.62 -2.62
C ARG A 78 -6.55 12.13 -2.59
N LEU A 79 -7.23 11.68 -1.54
CA LEU A 79 -7.39 10.24 -1.32
C LEU A 79 -8.16 9.59 -2.48
N ASN A 80 -9.19 10.24 -3.03
CA ASN A 80 -9.95 9.74 -4.17
C ASN A 80 -9.19 9.73 -5.52
N GLU A 81 -7.94 10.20 -5.60
CA GLU A 81 -7.14 10.25 -6.83
C GLU A 81 -5.98 9.25 -6.83
N VAL A 82 -5.80 8.46 -5.76
CA VAL A 82 -4.80 7.40 -5.68
C VAL A 82 -5.42 6.02 -5.91
N ILE A 83 -4.57 4.98 -6.02
CA ILE A 83 -5.01 3.59 -6.20
C ILE A 83 -6.01 3.15 -5.11
N GLU A 84 -6.98 2.31 -5.48
CA GLU A 84 -8.06 1.87 -4.58
C GLU A 84 -7.54 1.23 -3.28
N GLY A 85 -6.41 0.54 -3.33
CA GLY A 85 -5.76 -0.01 -2.14
C GLY A 85 -5.37 1.05 -1.11
N TRP A 86 -4.85 2.20 -1.55
CA TRP A 86 -4.57 3.33 -0.67
C TRP A 86 -5.85 3.97 -0.14
N GLN A 87 -6.89 4.09 -0.98
CA GLN A 87 -8.19 4.62 -0.57
C GLN A 87 -8.76 3.84 0.60
N ILE A 88 -8.69 2.51 0.55
CA ILE A 88 -9.21 1.64 1.61
C ILE A 88 -8.30 1.68 2.84
N ALA A 89 -6.98 1.52 2.66
CA ALA A 89 -6.04 1.41 3.77
C ALA A 89 -5.95 2.71 4.59
N LEU A 90 -5.79 3.87 3.94
CA LEU A 90 -5.61 5.14 4.64
C LEU A 90 -6.87 5.55 5.41
N GLN A 91 -8.07 5.21 4.96
CA GLN A 91 -9.31 5.45 5.73
C GLN A 91 -9.40 4.63 7.02
N LYS A 92 -8.51 3.64 7.21
CA LYS A 92 -8.39 2.85 8.43
C LYS A 92 -7.24 3.31 9.32
N MET A 93 -6.37 4.16 8.80
CA MET A 93 -5.27 4.77 9.55
C MET A 93 -5.72 6.05 10.25
N ARG A 94 -5.05 6.35 11.36
CA ARG A 94 -5.11 7.59 12.13
C ARG A 94 -3.81 8.36 11.97
N VAL A 95 -3.85 9.66 12.20
CA VAL A 95 -2.63 10.48 12.19
C VAL A 95 -1.62 9.94 13.21
N GLY A 96 -0.39 9.73 12.75
CA GLY A 96 0.71 9.10 13.47
C GLY A 96 0.90 7.62 13.17
N ASP A 97 -0.09 6.93 12.59
CA ASP A 97 0.06 5.50 12.25
C ASP A 97 1.18 5.30 11.25
N HIS A 98 1.97 4.24 11.48
CA HIS A 98 3.00 3.76 10.57
C HIS A 98 2.75 2.29 10.26
N TRP A 99 2.33 1.98 9.04
CA TRP A 99 1.96 0.62 8.63
C TRP A 99 2.80 0.14 7.44
N ILE A 100 2.92 -1.17 7.30
CA ILE A 100 3.17 -1.80 6.00
C ILE A 100 1.81 -2.20 5.43
N VAL A 101 1.51 -1.80 4.21
CA VAL A 101 0.28 -2.11 3.48
C VAL A 101 0.63 -2.94 2.25
N TYR A 102 -0.02 -4.09 2.11
CA TYR A 102 0.14 -5.01 1.00
C TYR A 102 -1.11 -4.97 0.12
N ILE A 103 -0.92 -4.56 -1.14
CA ILE A 103 -2.01 -4.26 -2.06
C ILE A 103 -1.97 -5.29 -3.20
N PRO A 104 -2.99 -6.14 -3.35
CA PRO A 104 -3.05 -7.08 -4.47
C PRO A 104 -3.22 -6.33 -5.78
N TYR A 105 -2.79 -6.92 -6.89
CA TYR A 105 -2.71 -6.22 -8.17
C TYR A 105 -4.03 -5.57 -8.61
N ASN A 106 -5.18 -6.19 -8.32
CA ASN A 106 -6.51 -5.70 -8.66
C ASN A 106 -6.91 -4.44 -7.87
N MET A 107 -6.22 -4.14 -6.76
CA MET A 107 -6.35 -2.90 -5.99
C MET A 107 -5.18 -1.93 -6.18
N GLY A 108 -4.24 -2.26 -7.06
CA GLY A 108 -3.12 -1.42 -7.49
C GLY A 108 -3.26 -1.01 -8.96
N TYR A 109 -2.29 -1.39 -9.79
CA TYR A 109 -2.25 -1.05 -11.22
C TYR A 109 -2.83 -2.13 -12.16
N GLY A 110 -3.38 -3.21 -11.60
CA GLY A 110 -4.14 -4.19 -12.35
C GLY A 110 -3.32 -5.06 -13.30
N THR A 111 -3.87 -5.26 -14.49
CA THR A 111 -3.33 -6.16 -15.53
C THR A 111 -2.40 -5.47 -16.52
N ARG A 112 -2.09 -4.19 -16.27
CA ARG A 112 -1.26 -3.32 -17.12
C ARG A 112 0.03 -2.94 -16.40
N THR A 113 1.09 -2.70 -17.16
CA THR A 113 2.33 -2.14 -16.65
C THR A 113 2.16 -0.64 -16.38
N SER A 114 2.71 -0.14 -15.28
CA SER A 114 2.72 1.28 -14.92
C SER A 114 4.15 1.70 -14.56
N GLY A 115 4.81 2.43 -15.46
CA GLY A 115 6.21 2.82 -15.29
C GLY A 115 7.11 1.61 -14.93
N PRO A 116 7.77 1.61 -13.76
CA PRO A 116 8.64 0.50 -13.33
C PRO A 116 7.88 -0.73 -12.79
N ILE A 117 6.55 -0.68 -12.66
CA ILE A 117 5.68 -1.69 -12.03
C ILE A 117 5.09 -2.62 -13.11
N PRO A 118 5.45 -3.91 -13.13
CA PRO A 118 4.87 -4.88 -14.06
C PRO A 118 3.36 -5.09 -13.85
N ALA A 119 2.66 -5.54 -14.89
CA ALA A 119 1.30 -6.06 -14.76
C ALA A 119 1.22 -7.20 -13.71
N PHE A 120 0.11 -7.27 -12.97
CA PHE A 120 -0.15 -8.26 -11.92
C PHE A 120 0.75 -8.14 -10.67
N SER A 121 1.42 -7.01 -10.46
CA SER A 121 2.23 -6.78 -9.28
C SER A 121 1.38 -6.59 -8.02
N THR A 122 1.72 -7.32 -6.96
CA THR A 122 1.42 -6.93 -5.58
C THR A 122 2.35 -5.79 -5.19
N LEU A 123 1.79 -4.74 -4.59
CA LEU A 123 2.53 -3.58 -4.14
C LEU A 123 2.68 -3.62 -2.62
N ILE A 124 3.89 -3.32 -2.13
CA ILE A 124 4.18 -3.22 -0.71
C ILE A 124 4.49 -1.75 -0.42
N PHE A 125 3.73 -1.15 0.48
CA PHE A 125 3.93 0.23 0.89
C PHE A 125 4.21 0.29 2.38
N GLU A 126 5.38 0.77 2.78
CA GLU A 126 5.59 1.30 4.12
C GLU A 126 5.06 2.74 4.12
N VAL A 127 4.09 3.06 4.99
CA VAL A 127 3.35 4.33 4.97
C VAL A 127 3.22 4.88 6.39
N GLN A 128 3.60 6.14 6.58
CA GLN A 128 3.38 6.91 7.79
C GLN A 128 2.40 8.05 7.50
N LEU A 129 1.25 8.08 8.18
CA LEU A 129 0.23 9.11 8.02
C LEU A 129 0.56 10.32 8.92
N LEU A 130 0.91 11.45 8.32
CA LEU A 130 1.37 12.64 9.04
C LEU A 130 0.25 13.65 9.32
N GLY A 131 -0.77 13.70 8.47
CA GLY A 131 -1.84 14.68 8.60
C GLY A 131 -3.01 14.49 7.64
N ILE A 132 -4.11 15.19 7.94
CA ILE A 132 -5.37 15.20 7.18
C ILE A 132 -5.80 16.66 7.05
N ALA A 133 -6.19 17.08 5.85
CA ALA A 133 -6.77 18.39 5.54
C ALA A 133 -8.14 18.24 4.86
#